data_AF-A0AA40T432-F1
#
_entry.id   AF-A0AA40T432-F1
#
_cell.length_a   1.000
_cell.length_b   1.000
_cell.length_c   1.000
_cell.angle_alpha   90.00
_cell.angle_beta   90.00
_cell.angle_gamma   90.00
#
_symmetry.space_group_name_H-M   'P 1'
#
loop_
_entity.id
_entity.type
_entity.pdbx_description
1 polymer ?
#
loop_
_entity_poly.entity_id
_entity_poly.type
_entity_poly.pdbx_seq_one_letter_code
_entity_poly.pdbx_strand_id
1 'polypeptide(L)'
;MLCRFLARFLVLVLVFTVYFSHSLPAQAANIDPYIVRYLHVTEPIALDLDEQGNTRLFSPQELSAGKKLFETNCLNCHVGGATLPDPLVSLSLKTLKGANPPRDRINALVSFMRQPMTYDGSEETYWCRQMSPSLLSQQQVESLAAFVLTAAQKAPGWGTENF
;
A
#
# COMPACT_ATOMS: atom_id res chain seq x y z
N MET A 1 39.47 30.01 -41.78
CA MET A 1 39.25 30.29 -40.33
C MET A 1 37.87 29.82 -39.85
N LEU A 2 36.81 29.95 -40.64
CA LEU A 2 35.43 29.57 -40.28
C LEU A 2 35.22 28.08 -39.94
N CYS A 3 35.85 27.16 -40.68
CA CYS A 3 35.72 25.71 -40.46
C CYS A 3 36.33 25.22 -39.12
N ARG A 4 37.43 25.86 -38.67
CA ARG A 4 38.04 25.60 -37.36
C ARG A 4 37.20 26.14 -36.19
N PHE A 5 36.44 27.21 -36.42
CA PHE A 5 35.50 27.76 -35.44
C PHE A 5 34.25 26.87 -35.29
N LEU A 6 33.69 26.40 -36.41
CA LEU A 6 32.57 25.45 -36.43
C LEU A 6 32.90 24.13 -35.74
N ALA A 7 34.09 23.57 -35.99
CA ALA A 7 34.53 22.33 -35.34
C ALA A 7 34.70 22.50 -33.82
N ARG A 8 35.25 23.63 -33.35
CA ARG A 8 35.39 23.92 -31.92
C ARG A 8 34.04 24.15 -31.23
N PHE A 9 33.10 24.78 -31.93
CA PHE A 9 31.74 24.97 -31.44
C PHE A 9 31.00 23.64 -31.31
N LEU A 10 31.15 22.74 -32.29
CA LEU A 10 30.58 21.39 -32.25
C LEU A 10 31.13 20.55 -31.09
N VAL A 11 32.44 20.64 -30.83
CA VAL A 11 33.06 19.97 -29.67
C VAL A 11 32.56 20.55 -28.35
N LEU A 12 32.42 21.87 -28.24
CA LEU A 12 31.87 22.51 -27.05
C LEU A 12 30.40 22.12 -26.81
N VAL A 13 29.58 22.06 -27.85
CA VAL A 13 28.18 21.60 -27.74
C VAL A 13 28.12 20.14 -27.31
N LEU A 14 28.96 19.26 -27.86
CA LEU A 14 29.04 17.85 -27.45
C LEU A 14 29.50 17.68 -26.00
N VAL A 15 30.48 18.45 -25.56
CA VAL A 15 30.92 18.44 -24.15
C VAL A 15 29.81 18.96 -23.25
N PHE A 16 29.10 20.01 -23.67
CA PHE A 16 28.00 20.59 -22.90
C PHE A 16 26.80 19.63 -22.80
N THR A 17 26.42 18.95 -23.89
CA THR A 17 25.34 17.96 -23.87
C THR A 17 25.70 16.75 -23.00
N VAL A 18 26.93 16.24 -23.07
CA VAL A 18 27.38 15.15 -22.19
C VAL A 18 27.43 15.60 -20.72
N TYR A 19 27.89 16.83 -20.45
CA TYR A 19 27.93 17.38 -19.10
C TYR A 19 26.53 17.53 -18.48
N PHE A 20 25.54 17.96 -19.28
CA PHE A 20 24.14 18.05 -18.85
C PHE A 20 23.38 16.71 -18.89
N SER A 21 23.96 15.65 -19.46
CA SER A 21 23.39 14.30 -19.46
C SER A 21 23.60 13.54 -18.15
N HIS A 22 24.53 14.00 -17.29
CA HIS A 22 24.82 13.33 -16.04
C HIS A 22 23.90 13.83 -14.91
N SER A 23 23.01 12.94 -14.48
CA SER A 23 22.22 12.96 -13.25
C SER A 23 21.01 13.90 -13.17
N LEU A 24 19.95 13.56 -13.90
CA LEU A 24 18.64 13.61 -13.25
C LEU A 24 18.66 12.49 -12.20
N PRO A 25 18.54 12.78 -10.89
CA PRO A 25 18.34 11.72 -9.93
C PRO A 25 17.03 11.04 -10.31
N ALA A 26 17.09 9.77 -10.70
CA ALA A 26 15.91 8.93 -10.72
C ALA A 26 15.36 9.00 -9.30
N GLN A 27 14.22 9.68 -9.11
CA GLN A 27 13.50 9.61 -7.84
C GLN A 27 12.94 8.19 -7.73
N ALA A 28 13.80 7.25 -7.34
CA ALA A 28 13.36 5.99 -6.81
C ALA A 28 12.61 6.35 -5.52
N ALA A 29 11.27 6.32 -5.56
CA ALA A 29 10.47 6.38 -4.34
C ALA A 29 10.98 5.26 -3.44
N ASN A 30 11.56 5.63 -2.28
CA ASN A 30 12.13 4.66 -1.36
C ASN A 30 11.04 3.69 -0.92
N ILE A 31 11.24 2.40 -1.20
CA ILE A 31 10.39 1.31 -0.71
C ILE A 31 10.65 1.18 0.79
N ASP A 32 9.58 1.15 1.60
CA ASP A 32 9.72 0.99 3.03
C ASP A 32 10.40 -0.36 3.36
N PRO A 33 11.45 -0.38 4.21
CA PRO A 33 12.19 -1.61 4.52
C PRO A 33 11.32 -2.74 5.07
N TYR A 34 10.18 -2.43 5.70
CA TYR A 34 9.23 -3.43 6.19
C TYR A 34 8.62 -4.25 5.05
N ILE A 35 8.31 -3.60 3.93
CA ILE A 35 7.72 -4.24 2.74
C ILE A 35 8.69 -5.30 2.18
N VAL A 36 9.98 -4.99 2.15
CA VAL A 36 11.01 -5.92 1.67
C VAL A 36 11.32 -6.98 2.71
N ARG A 37 11.56 -6.59 3.97
CA ARG A 37 12.11 -7.49 4.99
C ARG A 37 11.07 -8.43 5.60
N TYR A 38 9.85 -7.96 5.83
CA TYR A 38 8.83 -8.75 6.51
C TYR A 38 7.77 -9.27 5.54
N LEU A 39 7.41 -8.49 4.53
CA LEU A 39 6.43 -8.93 3.52
C LEU A 39 7.09 -9.65 2.33
N HIS A 40 8.42 -9.61 2.20
CA HIS A 40 9.14 -10.22 1.08
C HIS A 40 8.59 -9.76 -0.29
N VAL A 41 8.27 -8.47 -0.42
CA VAL A 41 7.74 -7.88 -1.66
C VAL A 41 8.78 -6.94 -2.27
N THR A 42 9.44 -7.41 -3.33
CA THR A 42 10.39 -6.62 -4.12
C THR A 42 9.89 -6.31 -5.53
N GLU A 43 8.83 -7.00 -5.97
CA GLU A 43 8.17 -6.86 -7.27
C GLU A 43 6.67 -6.73 -7.07
N PRO A 44 5.89 -6.25 -8.06
CA PRO A 44 4.44 -6.17 -7.94
C PRO A 44 3.80 -7.52 -7.57
N ILE A 45 2.84 -7.49 -6.63
CA ILE A 45 2.10 -8.66 -6.19
C ILE A 45 0.65 -8.59 -6.65
N ALA A 46 0.08 -9.74 -7.01
CA ALA A 46 -1.34 -9.86 -7.30
C ALA A 46 -2.12 -10.03 -5.99
N LEU A 47 -3.17 -9.23 -5.80
CA LEU A 47 -4.15 -9.38 -4.73
C LEU A 47 -5.55 -9.53 -5.33
N ASP A 48 -6.38 -10.35 -4.69
CA ASP A 48 -7.77 -10.58 -5.08
C ASP A 48 -8.56 -9.27 -4.98
N LEU A 49 -9.18 -8.89 -6.10
CA LEU A 49 -9.96 -7.68 -6.22
C LEU A 49 -11.40 -7.90 -5.75
N ASP A 50 -12.00 -9.01 -6.17
CA ASP A 50 -13.42 -9.33 -5.98
C ASP A 50 -13.70 -10.85 -5.92
N GLU A 51 -14.97 -11.19 -5.71
CA GLU A 51 -15.43 -12.58 -5.60
C GLU A 51 -15.44 -13.34 -6.92
N GLN A 52 -15.29 -12.64 -8.06
CA GLN A 52 -15.25 -13.24 -9.39
C GLN A 52 -13.85 -13.78 -9.74
N GLY A 53 -12.87 -13.61 -8.85
CA GLY A 53 -11.50 -14.05 -9.04
C GLY A 53 -10.64 -13.07 -9.84
N ASN A 54 -11.10 -11.83 -10.02
CA ASN A 54 -10.26 -10.80 -10.61
C ASN A 54 -9.15 -10.42 -9.63
N THR A 55 -7.97 -10.08 -10.15
CA THR A 55 -6.82 -9.66 -9.35
C THR A 55 -6.27 -8.33 -9.84
N ARG A 56 -5.69 -7.55 -8.93
CA ARG A 56 -4.94 -6.32 -9.27
C ARG A 56 -3.48 -6.45 -8.80
N LEU A 57 -2.55 -5.97 -9.63
CA LEU A 57 -1.14 -5.85 -9.26
C LEU A 57 -0.90 -4.60 -8.41
N PHE A 58 -0.19 -4.76 -7.29
CA PHE A 58 0.24 -3.68 -6.41
C PHE A 58 1.76 -3.67 -6.33
N SER A 59 2.35 -2.51 -6.64
CA SER A 59 3.80 -2.29 -6.53
C SER A 59 4.27 -2.21 -5.07
N PRO A 60 5.56 -2.49 -4.79
CA PRO A 60 6.15 -2.26 -3.47
C PRO A 60 5.98 -0.80 -2.97
N GLN A 61 5.96 0.17 -3.89
CA GLN A 61 5.74 1.59 -3.60
C GLN A 61 4.30 1.86 -3.14
N GLU A 62 3.29 1.24 -3.78
CA GLU A 62 1.90 1.34 -3.34
C GLU A 62 1.73 0.71 -1.96
N LEU A 63 2.35 -0.45 -1.69
CA LEU A 63 2.32 -1.05 -0.36
C LEU A 63 3.02 -0.18 0.69
N SER A 64 4.13 0.47 0.32
CA SER A 64 4.82 1.43 1.20
C SER A 64 3.93 2.64 1.51
N ALA A 65 3.21 3.16 0.52
CA ALA A 65 2.24 4.22 0.72
C ALA A 65 1.07 3.76 1.61
N GLY A 66 0.55 2.54 1.38
CA GLY A 66 -0.48 1.91 2.20
C GLY A 66 -0.06 1.74 3.66
N LYS A 67 1.17 1.29 3.91
CA LYS A 67 1.75 1.20 5.25
C LYS A 67 1.77 2.54 5.97
N LYS A 68 2.22 3.60 5.30
CA LYS A 68 2.25 4.96 5.87
C LYS A 68 0.85 5.46 6.21
N LEU A 69 -0.14 5.16 5.36
CA LEU A 69 -1.55 5.46 5.63
C LEU A 69 -2.06 4.68 6.84
N PHE A 70 -1.70 3.41 6.98
CA PHE A 70 -2.05 2.58 8.12
C PHE A 70 -1.47 3.12 9.42
N GLU A 71 -0.18 3.47 9.42
CA GLU A 71 0.50 4.07 10.57
C GLU A 71 -0.18 5.36 11.04
N THR A 72 -0.63 6.18 10.09
CA THR A 72 -1.23 7.49 10.40
C THR A 72 -2.68 7.37 10.86
N ASN A 73 -3.44 6.40 10.34
CA ASN A 73 -4.89 6.37 10.48
C ASN A 73 -5.43 5.21 11.32
N CYS A 74 -4.67 4.11 11.46
CA CYS A 74 -5.17 2.83 11.96
C CYS A 74 -4.35 2.30 13.15
N LEU A 75 -3.07 2.67 13.26
CA LEU A 75 -2.10 2.04 14.16
C LEU A 75 -2.50 2.05 15.64
N ASN A 76 -3.15 3.13 16.09
CA ASN A 76 -3.56 3.27 17.50
C ASN A 76 -4.49 2.15 17.96
N CYS A 77 -5.30 1.58 17.05
CA CYS A 77 -6.20 0.47 17.36
C CYS A 77 -5.70 -0.86 16.79
N HIS A 78 -4.89 -0.81 15.72
CA HIS A 78 -4.54 -1.99 14.93
C HIS A 78 -3.04 -2.30 14.85
N VAL A 79 -2.28 -1.92 15.86
CA VAL A 79 -0.85 -2.25 15.96
C VAL A 79 -0.61 -3.75 15.75
N GLY A 80 0.29 -4.10 14.83
CA GLY A 80 0.59 -5.50 14.49
C GLY A 80 -0.59 -6.31 13.96
N GLY A 81 -1.67 -5.67 13.49
CA GLY A 81 -2.88 -6.35 13.05
C GLY A 81 -3.84 -6.75 14.17
N ALA A 82 -3.58 -6.34 15.42
CA ALA A 82 -4.52 -6.50 16.52
C ALA A 82 -5.78 -5.63 16.32
N THR A 83 -6.74 -5.75 17.23
CA THR A 83 -7.83 -4.78 17.39
C THR A 83 -8.00 -4.52 18.87
N LEU A 84 -7.34 -3.49 19.39
CA LEU A 84 -7.28 -3.27 20.85
C LEU A 84 -8.65 -3.13 21.52
N PRO A 85 -9.65 -2.43 20.92
CA PRO A 85 -10.98 -2.32 21.52
C PRO A 85 -11.80 -3.62 21.48
N ASP A 86 -11.47 -4.54 20.57
CA ASP A 86 -12.17 -5.81 20.39
C ASP A 86 -11.18 -6.89 19.86
N PRO A 87 -10.43 -7.54 20.78
CA PRO A 87 -9.37 -8.47 20.40
C PRO A 87 -9.84 -9.66 19.55
N LEU A 88 -11.11 -10.05 19.66
CA LEU A 88 -11.70 -11.17 18.90
C LEU A 88 -11.84 -10.86 17.41
N VAL A 89 -11.86 -9.56 17.04
CA VAL A 89 -12.04 -9.09 15.66
C VAL A 89 -10.76 -8.43 15.15
N SER A 90 -9.66 -9.20 15.15
CA SER A 90 -8.35 -8.77 14.62
C SER A 90 -8.31 -8.59 13.09
N LEU A 91 -7.21 -8.06 12.57
CA LEU A 91 -6.90 -7.98 11.14
C LEU A 91 -6.17 -9.22 10.61
N SER A 92 -6.23 -10.35 11.31
CA SER A 92 -5.69 -11.62 10.82
C SER A 92 -6.43 -12.07 9.55
N LEU A 93 -5.76 -12.79 8.65
CA LEU A 93 -6.40 -13.26 7.41
C LEU A 93 -7.61 -14.16 7.70
N LYS A 94 -7.54 -14.98 8.76
CA LYS A 94 -8.64 -15.84 9.20
C LYS A 94 -9.86 -14.99 9.61
N THR A 95 -9.64 -13.97 10.42
CA THR A 95 -10.72 -13.09 10.91
C THR A 95 -11.33 -12.28 9.77
N LEU A 96 -10.50 -11.73 8.86
CA LEU A 96 -10.98 -11.02 7.68
C LEU A 96 -11.84 -11.91 6.77
N LYS A 97 -11.43 -13.17 6.56
CA LYS A 97 -12.20 -14.17 5.80
C LYS A 97 -13.53 -14.56 6.46
N GLY A 98 -13.56 -14.60 7.78
CA GLY A 98 -14.73 -15.02 8.55
C GLY A 98 -15.79 -13.93 8.75
N ALA A 99 -15.49 -12.68 8.40
CA ALA A 99 -16.46 -11.59 8.44
C ALA A 99 -17.60 -11.84 7.44
N ASN A 100 -18.76 -11.23 7.68
CA ASN A 100 -19.89 -11.26 6.76
C ASN A 100 -20.26 -9.84 6.29
N PRO A 101 -20.13 -9.51 4.99
CA PRO A 101 -19.43 -10.30 3.96
C PRO A 101 -17.91 -10.42 4.24
N PRO A 102 -17.20 -11.39 3.61
CA PRO A 102 -15.76 -11.56 3.77
C PRO A 102 -14.97 -10.30 3.39
N ARG A 103 -13.94 -9.95 4.17
CA ARG A 103 -13.13 -8.73 4.05
C ARG A 103 -11.69 -9.00 3.61
N ASP A 104 -11.47 -10.09 2.89
CA ASP A 104 -10.16 -10.60 2.48
C ASP A 104 -9.76 -10.22 1.04
N ARG A 105 -10.50 -9.29 0.42
CA ARG A 105 -10.29 -8.79 -0.95
C ARG A 105 -10.28 -7.28 -0.98
N ILE A 106 -9.65 -6.69 -2.00
CA ILE A 106 -9.47 -5.24 -2.10
C ILE A 106 -10.81 -4.52 -2.05
N ASN A 107 -11.77 -4.87 -2.91
CA ASN A 107 -13.05 -4.16 -2.96
C ASN A 107 -13.85 -4.31 -1.67
N ALA A 108 -13.82 -5.50 -1.05
CA ALA A 108 -14.54 -5.74 0.20
C ALA A 108 -13.94 -4.94 1.37
N LEU A 109 -12.62 -4.92 1.50
CA LEU A 109 -11.94 -4.17 2.57
C LEU A 109 -12.04 -2.66 2.35
N VAL A 110 -11.99 -2.18 1.10
CA VAL A 110 -12.27 -0.78 0.75
C VAL A 110 -13.71 -0.42 1.14
N SER A 111 -14.70 -1.22 0.76
CA SER A 111 -16.10 -0.99 1.14
C SER A 111 -16.28 -0.90 2.66
N PHE A 112 -15.68 -1.82 3.42
CA PHE A 112 -15.67 -1.74 4.88
C PHE A 112 -15.02 -0.46 5.40
N MET A 113 -13.87 -0.03 4.86
CA MET A 113 -13.25 1.23 5.27
C MET A 113 -14.10 2.45 4.92
N ARG A 114 -14.87 2.41 3.82
CA ARG A 114 -15.79 3.50 3.45
C ARG A 114 -17.03 3.55 4.32
N GLN A 115 -17.51 2.41 4.82
CA GLN A 115 -18.67 2.30 5.68
C GLN A 115 -18.48 1.10 6.63
N PRO A 116 -17.88 1.31 7.81
CA PRO A 116 -17.60 0.21 8.73
C PRO A 116 -18.89 -0.44 9.23
N MET A 117 -18.93 -1.77 9.19
CA MET A 117 -20.04 -2.61 9.64
C MET A 117 -19.62 -3.54 10.78
N THR A 118 -20.55 -3.99 11.62
CA THR A 118 -20.34 -5.09 12.57
C THR A 118 -19.79 -6.34 11.88
N TYR A 119 -19.17 -7.25 12.64
CA TYR A 119 -18.48 -8.42 12.06
C TYR A 119 -19.41 -9.33 11.23
N ASP A 120 -20.68 -9.39 11.62
CA ASP A 120 -21.75 -10.11 10.92
C ASP A 120 -22.44 -9.29 9.81
N GLY A 121 -22.09 -8.00 9.67
CA GLY A 121 -22.61 -7.10 8.66
C GLY A 121 -24.03 -6.58 8.90
N SER A 122 -24.61 -6.84 10.07
CA SER A 122 -25.99 -6.48 10.39
C SER A 122 -26.20 -4.96 10.57
N GLU A 123 -25.21 -4.25 11.11
CA GLU A 123 -25.32 -2.85 11.49
C GLU A 123 -24.04 -2.07 11.18
N GLU A 124 -24.15 -0.75 11.02
CA GLU A 124 -22.98 0.14 10.99
C GLU A 124 -22.27 0.16 12.35
N THR A 125 -20.95 0.24 12.35
CA THR A 125 -20.16 0.39 13.58
C THR A 125 -19.39 1.70 13.60
N TYR A 126 -19.44 2.39 14.74
CA TYR A 126 -18.67 3.61 14.98
C TYR A 126 -17.36 3.35 15.75
N TRP A 127 -17.07 2.08 16.06
CA TRP A 127 -15.84 1.67 16.76
C TRP A 127 -14.63 1.65 15.85
N CYS A 128 -14.83 1.56 14.52
CA CYS A 128 -13.78 1.67 13.52
C CYS A 128 -13.86 3.02 12.82
N ARG A 129 -12.71 3.57 12.43
CA ARG A 129 -12.64 4.88 11.77
C ARG A 129 -13.05 4.76 10.31
N GLN A 130 -14.10 5.49 9.92
CA GLN A 130 -14.50 5.63 8.52
C GLN A 130 -13.47 6.42 7.71
N MET A 131 -13.05 5.86 6.57
CA MET A 131 -12.17 6.49 5.59
C MET A 131 -13.01 7.12 4.48
N SER A 132 -13.44 8.37 4.63
CA SER A 132 -14.25 9.06 3.62
C SER A 132 -13.45 9.37 2.33
N PRO A 133 -14.12 9.57 1.18
CA PRO A 133 -13.45 10.01 -0.05
C PRO A 133 -12.71 11.35 0.08
N SER A 134 -13.15 12.22 1.00
CA SER A 134 -12.46 13.48 1.32
C SER A 134 -11.18 13.28 2.14
N LEU A 135 -11.08 12.20 2.91
CA LEU A 135 -9.89 11.86 3.69
C LEU A 135 -8.86 11.12 2.83
N LEU A 136 -9.28 10.10 2.08
CA LEU A 136 -8.43 9.29 1.20
C LEU A 136 -9.09 9.11 -0.17
N SER A 137 -8.32 9.37 -1.22
CA SER A 137 -8.69 9.04 -2.60
C SER A 137 -8.88 7.53 -2.79
N GLN A 138 -9.45 7.14 -3.93
CA GLN A 138 -9.67 5.72 -4.24
C GLN A 138 -8.33 4.94 -4.28
N GLN A 139 -7.32 5.49 -4.95
CA GLN A 139 -6.00 4.86 -5.02
C GLN A 139 -5.34 4.74 -3.64
N GLN A 140 -5.52 5.74 -2.77
CA GLN A 140 -4.97 5.72 -1.42
C GLN A 140 -5.64 4.64 -0.55
N VAL A 141 -6.97 4.55 -0.57
CA VAL A 141 -7.67 3.52 0.23
C VAL A 141 -7.39 2.10 -0.30
N GLU A 142 -7.22 1.93 -1.62
CA GLU A 142 -6.80 0.65 -2.20
C GLU A 142 -5.38 0.27 -1.79
N SER A 143 -4.45 1.24 -1.76
CA SER A 143 -3.08 1.01 -1.27
C SER A 143 -3.07 0.61 0.20
N LEU A 144 -3.91 1.24 1.03
CA LEU A 144 -4.11 0.88 2.43
C LEU A 144 -4.67 -0.54 2.57
N ALA A 145 -5.71 -0.89 1.81
CA ALA A 145 -6.28 -2.24 1.78
C ALA A 145 -5.23 -3.28 1.37
N ALA A 146 -4.46 -2.98 0.31
CA ALA A 146 -3.40 -3.85 -0.19
C ALA A 146 -2.33 -4.11 0.86
N PHE A 147 -1.90 -3.08 1.60
CA PHE A 147 -0.97 -3.25 2.70
C PHE A 147 -1.52 -4.18 3.78
N VAL A 148 -2.76 -3.95 4.24
CA VAL A 148 -3.40 -4.77 5.29
C VAL A 148 -3.50 -6.23 4.87
N LEU A 149 -3.98 -6.51 3.64
CA LEU A 149 -4.10 -7.88 3.14
C LEU A 149 -2.74 -8.56 2.95
N THR A 150 -1.75 -7.83 2.44
CA THR A 150 -0.39 -8.38 2.28
C THR A 150 0.24 -8.69 3.62
N ALA A 151 0.05 -7.82 4.62
CA ALA A 151 0.51 -8.05 5.97
C ALA A 151 -0.18 -9.27 6.59
N ALA A 152 -1.51 -9.38 6.46
CA ALA A 152 -2.27 -10.54 6.93
C ALA A 152 -1.85 -11.87 6.28
N GLN A 153 -1.34 -11.83 5.05
CA GLN A 153 -0.85 -13.02 4.34
C GLN A 153 0.60 -13.38 4.70
N LYS A 154 1.47 -12.39 4.95
CA LYS A 154 2.92 -12.59 4.93
C LYS A 154 3.67 -12.15 6.18
N ALA A 155 3.16 -11.18 6.92
CA ALA A 155 3.87 -10.63 8.07
C ALA A 155 3.85 -11.62 9.26
N PRO A 156 5.02 -11.99 9.81
CA PRO A 156 5.08 -12.82 11.00
C PRO A 156 4.38 -12.13 12.18
N GLY A 157 3.50 -12.86 12.88
CA GLY A 157 2.78 -12.34 14.05
C GLY A 157 1.62 -11.37 13.75
N TRP A 158 1.26 -11.17 12.47
CA TRP A 158 0.17 -10.25 12.15
C TRP A 158 -1.20 -10.77 12.59
N GLY A 159 -1.86 -10.01 13.45
CA GLY A 159 -3.18 -10.33 13.98
C GLY A 159 -3.20 -11.57 14.87
N THR A 160 -2.05 -12.02 15.37
CA THR A 160 -1.98 -13.14 16.33
C THR A 160 -2.28 -12.64 17.74
N GLU A 161 -3.20 -13.32 18.43
CA GLU A 161 -3.53 -13.04 19.84
C GLU A 161 -2.57 -13.74 20.83
N ASN A 162 -1.73 -14.65 20.33
CA ASN A 162 -0.76 -15.40 21.13
C ASN A 162 0.66 -14.89 20.83
N PHE A 163 1.32 -14.34 21.84
CA PHE A 163 2.71 -13.87 21.81
C PHE A 163 3.54 -14.60 22.87
#